data_AF-A0A7S3SFV3-F1
#
_entry.id   AF-A0A7S3SFV3-F1
#
_cell.length_a   1.000
_cell.length_b   1.000
_cell.length_c   1.000
_cell.angle_alpha   90.00
_cell.angle_beta   90.00
_cell.angle_gamma   90.00
#
_symmetry.space_group_name_H-M   'P 1'
#
loop_
_entity.id
_entity.type
_entity.pdbx_description
1 polymer ?
#
loop_
_entity_poly.entity_id
_entity_poly.type
_entity_poly.pdbx_seq_one_letter_code
_entity_poly.pdbx_strand_id
1 'polypeptide(L)'
;RPVLLERAAARVGVGARDILRVIRATAEEGIFERRIFDTQPLPAWSSAAGRVTLLGDAAHALHPTPGQGANQAFEDAAALAEALCDAADRTGGGRRLRAEDVPAAVATYEERRRRRATAVQAWAAGGGRRQRDGTWQRTKPGPEAEAFRQWVLKYPAPGEEASVPPVPNDISK
;
A
#
# COMPACT_ATOMS: atom_id res chain seq x y z
N ARG A 1 -18.34 -3.13 30.47
CA ARG A 1 -17.62 -2.01 31.13
C ARG A 1 -16.96 -1.23 29.99
N PRO A 2 -17.22 0.08 29.83
CA PRO A 2 -16.87 0.89 28.67
C PRO A 2 -15.37 1.20 28.53
N VAL A 3 -14.54 0.15 28.52
CA VAL A 3 -13.08 0.28 28.52
C VAL A 3 -12.58 0.89 27.21
N LEU A 4 -13.17 0.50 26.08
CA LEU A 4 -12.73 1.00 24.78
C LEU A 4 -13.21 2.44 24.51
N LEU A 5 -14.44 2.76 24.92
CA LEU A 5 -14.98 4.11 24.79
C LEU A 5 -14.18 5.12 25.62
N GLU A 6 -13.91 4.81 26.88
CA GLU A 6 -13.12 5.69 27.76
C GLU A 6 -11.67 5.82 27.27
N ARG A 7 -11.07 4.73 26.76
CA ARG A 7 -9.73 4.78 26.16
C ARG A 7 -9.70 5.62 24.88
N ALA A 8 -10.73 5.55 24.04
CA ALA A 8 -10.85 6.39 22.86
C ALA A 8 -11.01 7.87 23.24
N ALA A 9 -11.86 8.18 24.22
CA ALA A 9 -12.05 9.52 24.74
C ALA A 9 -10.77 10.09 25.38
N ALA A 10 -10.04 9.30 26.16
CA ALA A 10 -8.81 9.71 26.83
C ALA A 10 -7.65 10.05 25.86
N ARG A 11 -7.68 9.54 24.63
CA ARG A 11 -6.70 9.89 23.57
C ARG A 11 -6.98 11.25 22.93
N VAL A 12 -8.17 11.81 23.12
CA VAL A 12 -8.57 13.09 22.56
C VAL A 12 -8.33 14.19 23.61
N GLY A 13 -7.63 15.26 23.21
CA GLY A 13 -7.35 16.38 24.11
C GLY A 13 -8.64 17.03 24.63
N VAL A 14 -8.59 17.50 25.89
CA VAL A 14 -9.74 18.06 26.63
C VAL A 14 -10.42 19.25 25.92
N GLY A 15 -9.71 19.92 25.00
CA GLY A 15 -10.23 21.01 24.18
C GLY A 15 -11.13 20.60 23.01
N ALA A 16 -11.19 19.32 22.63
CA ALA A 16 -11.92 18.84 21.44
C ALA A 16 -13.32 18.30 21.79
N ARG A 17 -14.17 19.17 22.38
CA ARG A 17 -15.51 18.83 22.89
C ARG A 17 -16.41 18.17 21.84
N ASP A 18 -16.38 18.66 20.60
CA ASP A 18 -17.22 18.11 19.53
C ASP A 18 -16.78 16.70 19.11
N ILE A 19 -15.47 16.43 19.09
CA ILE A 19 -14.93 15.09 18.82
C ILE A 19 -15.33 14.12 19.92
N LEU A 20 -15.22 14.52 21.19
CA LEU A 20 -15.64 13.71 22.33
C LEU A 20 -17.14 13.41 22.29
N ARG A 21 -17.97 14.36 21.86
CA ARG A 21 -19.41 14.15 21.68
C ARG A 21 -19.70 13.07 20.65
N VAL A 22 -19.00 13.08 19.51
CA VAL A 22 -19.16 12.05 18.47
C VAL A 22 -18.69 10.69 18.96
N ILE A 23 -17.52 10.62 19.61
CA ILE A 23 -16.99 9.35 20.17
C ILE A 23 -17.99 8.74 21.17
N ARG A 24 -18.56 9.56 22.07
CA ARG A 24 -19.55 9.13 23.07
C ARG A 24 -20.90 8.74 22.48
N ALA A 25 -21.22 9.18 21.26
CA ALA A 25 -22.42 8.75 20.56
C ALA A 25 -22.27 7.39 19.87
N THR A 26 -21.05 6.89 19.72
CA THR A 26 -20.77 5.56 19.16
C THR A 26 -21.08 4.48 20.18
N ALA A 27 -21.93 3.51 19.80
CA ALA A 27 -22.23 2.35 20.63
C ALA A 27 -20.96 1.52 20.89
N GLU A 28 -20.78 1.04 22.13
CA GLU A 28 -19.52 0.40 22.55
C GLU A 28 -19.20 -0.85 21.70
N GLU A 29 -20.23 -1.57 21.27
CA GLU A 29 -20.09 -2.80 20.46
C GLU A 29 -19.53 -2.51 19.07
N GLY A 30 -19.65 -1.25 18.60
CA GLY A 30 -19.08 -0.77 17.35
C GLY A 30 -17.63 -0.27 17.47
N ILE A 31 -17.07 -0.20 18.68
CA ILE A 31 -15.71 0.26 18.91
C ILE A 31 -14.77 -0.94 18.98
N PHE A 32 -13.78 -0.98 18.10
CA PHE A 32 -12.72 -1.97 18.13
C PHE A 32 -11.34 -1.30 18.08
N GLU A 33 -10.36 -1.95 18.70
CA GLU A 33 -8.96 -1.52 18.64
C GLU A 33 -8.16 -2.54 17.85
N ARG A 34 -7.49 -2.08 16.79
CA ARG A 34 -6.52 -2.88 16.04
C ARG A 34 -5.12 -2.33 16.23
N ARG A 35 -4.18 -3.23 16.49
CA ARG A 35 -2.75 -2.91 16.44
C ARG A 35 -2.33 -2.83 14.98
N ILE A 36 -1.54 -1.80 14.68
CA ILE A 36 -0.93 -1.62 13.36
C ILE A 36 0.53 -2.05 13.50
N PHE A 37 0.97 -2.91 12.59
CA PHE A 37 2.33 -3.42 12.52
C PHE A 37 2.92 -3.04 11.17
N ASP A 38 4.14 -2.51 11.19
CA ASP A 38 4.92 -2.29 9.97
C ASP A 38 5.65 -3.60 9.61
N THR A 39 5.76 -3.87 8.32
CA THR A 39 6.55 -4.98 7.78
C THR A 39 7.73 -4.44 6.97
N GLN A 40 8.83 -5.19 6.94
CA GLN A 40 9.93 -4.91 6.01
C GLN A 40 9.57 -5.43 4.63
N PRO A 41 10.06 -4.79 3.54
CA PRO A 41 9.87 -5.30 2.19
C PRO A 41 10.41 -6.73 2.05
N LEU A 42 9.61 -7.60 1.44
CA LEU A 42 10.03 -8.98 1.19
C LEU A 42 11.13 -9.03 0.11
N PRO A 43 12.13 -9.91 0.25
CA PRO A 43 13.20 -10.03 -0.73
C PRO A 43 12.71 -10.60 -2.07
N ALA A 44 11.63 -11.40 -2.05
CA ALA A 44 10.94 -11.92 -3.22
C ALA A 44 9.46 -12.18 -2.88
N TRP A 45 8.60 -12.14 -3.89
CA TRP A 45 7.17 -12.43 -3.78
C TRP A 45 6.81 -13.80 -4.33
N SER A 46 7.61 -14.31 -5.27
CA SER A 46 7.32 -15.55 -5.98
C SER A 46 8.09 -16.75 -5.43
N SER A 47 7.46 -17.91 -5.46
CA SER A 47 8.11 -19.20 -5.21
C SER A 47 9.27 -19.46 -6.19
N ALA A 48 10.23 -20.31 -5.80
CA ALA A 48 11.37 -20.66 -6.64
C ALA A 48 10.97 -21.21 -8.03
N ALA A 49 9.83 -21.90 -8.12
CA ALA A 49 9.31 -22.43 -9.39
C ALA A 49 8.51 -21.39 -10.22
N GLY A 50 8.26 -20.19 -9.68
CA GLY A 50 7.52 -19.12 -10.35
C GLY A 50 6.03 -19.42 -10.57
N ARG A 51 5.44 -20.36 -9.82
CA ARG A 51 4.04 -20.78 -10.00
C ARG A 51 3.08 -20.29 -8.92
N VAL A 52 3.63 -19.70 -7.87
CA VAL A 52 2.91 -19.06 -6.77
C VAL A 52 3.57 -17.72 -6.53
N THR A 53 2.77 -16.67 -6.37
CA THR A 53 3.23 -15.31 -6.07
C THR A 53 2.30 -14.61 -5.09
N LEU A 54 2.84 -13.67 -4.31
CA LEU A 54 2.12 -12.85 -3.34
C LEU A 54 1.64 -11.56 -4.00
N LEU A 55 0.50 -11.02 -3.55
CA LEU A 55 -0.01 -9.70 -3.92
C LEU A 55 -0.71 -9.03 -2.74
N GLY A 56 -0.91 -7.71 -2.82
CA GLY A 56 -1.58 -6.94 -1.77
C GLY A 56 -0.87 -7.03 -0.42
N ASP A 57 -1.63 -7.06 0.68
CA ASP A 57 -1.08 -7.09 2.04
C ASP A 57 -0.14 -8.30 2.31
N ALA A 58 -0.33 -9.42 1.60
CA ALA A 58 0.56 -10.57 1.71
C ALA A 58 1.97 -10.28 1.17
N ALA A 59 2.09 -9.37 0.20
CA ALA A 59 3.35 -8.96 -0.40
C ALA A 59 3.94 -7.68 0.23
N HIS A 60 3.08 -6.70 0.56
CA HIS A 60 3.51 -5.34 0.90
C HIS A 60 2.58 -4.62 1.89
N ALA A 61 2.14 -5.28 2.96
CA ALA A 61 1.31 -4.64 4.00
C ALA A 61 1.75 -3.21 4.34
N LEU A 62 0.82 -2.27 4.19
CA LEU A 62 1.06 -0.82 4.30
C LEU A 62 0.50 -0.29 5.63
N HIS A 63 1.24 0.61 6.26
CA HIS A 63 0.65 1.47 7.30
C HIS A 63 -0.53 2.25 6.69
N PRO A 64 -1.69 2.40 7.36
CA PRO A 64 -2.90 2.93 6.73
C PRO A 64 -2.87 4.43 6.41
N THR A 65 -1.91 5.19 6.94
CA THR A 65 -1.84 6.67 6.79
C THR A 65 -1.98 7.16 5.34
N PRO A 66 -1.34 6.54 4.33
CA PRO A 66 -1.49 6.93 2.94
C PRO A 66 -2.84 6.67 2.28
N GLY A 67 -3.63 5.73 2.80
CA GLY A 67 -4.79 5.19 2.09
C GLY A 67 -4.45 4.44 0.78
N GLN A 68 -3.22 3.95 0.62
CA GLN A 68 -2.76 3.31 -0.64
C GLN A 68 -2.79 1.78 -0.64
N GLY A 69 -3.12 1.12 0.49
CA GLY A 69 -3.19 -0.34 0.61
C GLY A 69 -3.98 -1.01 -0.51
N ALA A 70 -5.27 -0.69 -0.59
CA ALA A 70 -6.17 -1.24 -1.60
C ALA A 70 -5.76 -0.88 -3.03
N ASN A 71 -5.31 0.36 -3.26
CA ASN A 71 -4.88 0.81 -4.58
C ASN A 71 -3.68 -0.02 -5.08
N GLN A 72 -2.67 -0.25 -4.25
CA GLN A 72 -1.53 -1.08 -4.62
C GLN A 72 -1.93 -2.54 -4.87
N ALA A 73 -2.91 -3.09 -4.13
CA ALA A 73 -3.44 -4.42 -4.40
C ALA A 73 -4.19 -4.50 -5.75
N PHE A 74 -4.94 -3.45 -6.13
CA PHE A 74 -5.57 -3.39 -7.46
C PHE A 74 -4.53 -3.26 -8.58
N GLU A 75 -3.50 -2.44 -8.39
CA GLU A 75 -2.36 -2.35 -9.31
C GLU A 75 -1.68 -3.72 -9.50
N ASP A 76 -1.51 -4.49 -8.42
CA ASP A 76 -0.94 -5.83 -8.51
C ASP A 76 -1.82 -6.79 -9.33
N ALA A 77 -3.13 -6.79 -9.06
CA ALA A 77 -4.08 -7.64 -9.77
C ALA A 77 -4.09 -7.33 -11.27
N ALA A 78 -4.08 -6.04 -11.63
CA ALA A 78 -4.00 -5.60 -13.01
C ALA A 78 -2.67 -6.04 -13.67
N ALA A 79 -1.52 -5.76 -13.03
CA ALA A 79 -0.21 -6.12 -13.58
C ALA A 79 -0.02 -7.64 -13.73
N LEU A 80 -0.53 -8.44 -12.79
CA LEU A 80 -0.49 -9.90 -12.89
C LEU A 80 -1.37 -10.40 -14.03
N ALA A 81 -2.59 -9.87 -14.16
CA ALA A 81 -3.49 -10.23 -15.26
C ALA A 81 -2.89 -9.88 -16.62
N GLU A 82 -2.30 -8.68 -16.77
CA GLU A 82 -1.60 -8.25 -17.98
C GLU A 82 -0.43 -9.19 -18.31
N ALA A 83 0.44 -9.47 -17.34
CA ALA A 83 1.60 -10.34 -17.57
C ALA A 83 1.20 -11.77 -18.01
N LEU A 84 0.11 -12.30 -17.45
CA LEU A 84 -0.44 -13.60 -17.84
C LEU A 84 -1.07 -13.57 -19.24
N CYS A 85 -1.78 -12.49 -19.59
CA CYS A 85 -2.35 -12.30 -20.93
C CYS A 85 -1.26 -12.15 -22.00
N ASP A 86 -0.26 -11.30 -21.74
CA ASP A 86 0.90 -11.10 -22.62
C ASP A 86 1.66 -12.40 -22.86
N ALA A 87 1.75 -13.27 -21.85
CA ALA A 87 2.35 -14.60 -21.98
C ALA A 87 1.47 -15.54 -22.81
N ALA A 88 0.14 -15.51 -22.64
CA ALA A 88 -0.78 -16.31 -23.43
C ALA A 88 -0.79 -15.91 -24.92
N ASP A 89 -0.76 -14.61 -25.22
CA ASP A 89 -0.85 -14.09 -26.60
C ASP A 89 0.41 -14.41 -27.43
N ARG A 90 1.58 -14.51 -26.79
CA ARG A 90 2.84 -14.91 -27.44
C ARG A 90 2.83 -16.34 -28.01
N THR A 91 1.87 -17.17 -27.62
CA THR A 91 1.85 -18.60 -27.98
C THR A 91 1.16 -18.91 -29.31
N GLY A 92 0.62 -17.90 -30.00
CA GLY A 92 0.11 -18.01 -31.37
C GLY A 92 -1.13 -18.92 -31.57
N GLY A 93 -1.62 -19.56 -30.50
CA GLY A 93 -2.67 -20.60 -30.54
C GLY A 93 -4.01 -20.19 -29.91
N GLY A 94 -4.25 -18.89 -29.74
CA GLY A 94 -5.49 -18.33 -29.18
C GLY A 94 -5.51 -18.32 -27.65
N ARG A 95 -5.21 -17.16 -27.04
CA ARG A 95 -5.44 -16.76 -25.62
C ARG A 95 -5.26 -17.81 -24.51
N ARG A 96 -4.54 -18.91 -24.76
CA ARG A 96 -4.35 -20.01 -23.83
C ARG A 96 -2.94 -19.95 -23.28
N LEU A 97 -2.83 -19.67 -21.99
CA LEU A 97 -1.57 -19.71 -21.27
C LEU A 97 -1.06 -21.15 -21.19
N ARG A 98 0.18 -21.41 -21.64
CA ARG A 98 0.83 -22.70 -21.44
C ARG A 98 1.50 -22.72 -20.07
N ALA A 99 1.56 -23.91 -19.46
CA ALA A 99 2.08 -24.04 -18.10
C ALA A 99 3.55 -23.61 -18.00
N GLU A 100 4.33 -23.82 -19.06
CA GLU A 100 5.72 -23.43 -19.22
C GLU A 100 5.94 -21.91 -19.25
N ASP A 101 4.94 -21.11 -19.64
CA ASP A 101 5.05 -19.65 -19.72
C ASP A 101 4.72 -18.95 -18.38
N VAL A 102 4.04 -19.65 -17.45
CA VAL A 102 3.61 -19.09 -16.15
C VAL A 102 4.78 -18.49 -15.35
N PRO A 103 5.94 -19.16 -15.19
CA PRO A 103 7.04 -18.59 -14.40
C PRO A 103 7.55 -17.25 -14.95
N ALA A 104 7.60 -17.09 -16.28
CA ALA A 104 8.04 -15.85 -16.91
C ALA A 104 7.03 -14.71 -16.71
N ALA A 105 5.73 -15.01 -16.79
CA ALA A 105 4.67 -14.04 -16.51
C ALA A 105 4.71 -13.56 -15.05
N VAL A 106 4.85 -14.50 -14.11
CA VAL A 106 4.94 -14.20 -12.67
C VAL A 106 6.18 -13.36 -12.36
N ALA A 107 7.34 -13.66 -12.95
CA ALA A 107 8.55 -12.86 -12.80
C ALA A 107 8.37 -11.42 -13.34
N THR A 108 7.70 -11.27 -14.48
CA THR A 108 7.40 -9.95 -15.07
C THR A 108 6.47 -9.13 -14.17
N TYR A 109 5.45 -9.76 -13.59
CA TYR A 109 4.58 -9.15 -12.59
C TYR A 109 5.37 -8.64 -11.38
N GLU A 110 6.19 -9.52 -10.78
CA GLU A 110 6.95 -9.17 -9.58
C GLU A 110 7.95 -8.04 -9.86
N GLU A 111 8.62 -8.05 -11.00
CA GLU A 111 9.55 -6.99 -11.40
C GLU A 111 8.85 -5.63 -11.50
N ARG A 112 7.72 -5.57 -12.22
CA ARG A 112 6.90 -4.37 -12.40
C ARG A 112 6.42 -3.77 -11.07
N ARG A 113 6.07 -4.64 -10.12
CA ARG A 113 5.34 -4.24 -8.91
C ARG A 113 6.20 -4.08 -7.68
N ARG A 114 7.22 -4.93 -7.49
CA ARG A 114 7.98 -4.97 -6.23
C ARG A 114 8.67 -3.65 -5.93
N ARG A 115 9.30 -3.01 -6.92
CA ARG A 115 9.99 -1.72 -6.72
C ARG A 115 9.02 -0.62 -6.31
N ARG A 116 7.88 -0.54 -6.99
CA ARG A 116 6.85 0.48 -6.74
C ARG A 116 6.18 0.28 -5.40
N ALA A 117 5.69 -0.91 -5.11
CA ALA A 117 5.06 -1.23 -3.83
C ALA A 117 6.02 -1.03 -2.65
N THR A 118 7.30 -1.39 -2.79
CA THR A 118 8.33 -1.15 -1.77
C THR A 118 8.51 0.34 -1.46
N ALA A 119 8.50 1.20 -2.47
CA ALA A 119 8.62 2.64 -2.28
C ALA A 119 7.41 3.22 -1.52
N VAL A 120 6.20 2.78 -1.88
CA VAL A 120 4.96 3.15 -1.20
C VAL A 120 4.94 2.62 0.25
N GLN A 121 5.45 1.41 0.48
CA GLN A 121 5.59 0.81 1.81
C GLN A 121 6.55 1.58 2.70
N ALA A 122 7.71 1.96 2.18
CA ALA A 122 8.68 2.75 2.93
C ALA A 122 8.11 4.13 3.31
N TRP A 123 7.41 4.78 2.38
CA TRP A 123 6.71 6.03 2.63
C TRP A 123 5.62 5.88 3.70
N ALA A 124 4.77 4.84 3.59
CA ALA A 124 3.71 4.54 4.54
C ALA A 124 4.25 4.35 5.96
N ALA A 125 5.30 3.54 6.11
CA ALA A 125 5.96 3.30 7.39
C ALA A 125 6.57 4.59 7.97
N GLY A 126 7.12 5.48 7.13
CA GLY A 126 7.58 6.80 7.55
C GLY A 126 6.47 7.66 8.17
N GLY A 127 5.30 7.68 7.52
CA GLY A 127 4.11 8.36 8.04
C GLY A 127 3.62 7.76 9.36
N GLY A 128 3.58 6.44 9.46
CA GLY A 128 3.20 5.72 10.69
C GLY A 128 4.10 6.03 11.88
N ARG A 129 5.42 6.04 11.67
CA ARG A 129 6.39 6.44 12.72
C ARG A 129 6.13 7.84 13.24
N ARG A 130 5.86 8.82 12.37
CA ARG A 130 5.55 10.19 12.79
C ARG A 130 4.27 10.30 13.60
N GLN A 131 3.24 9.55 13.23
CA GLN A 131 1.99 9.52 13.99
C GLN A 131 2.20 8.89 15.38
N ARG A 132 2.94 7.79 15.44
CA ARG A 132 3.29 7.11 16.69
C ARG A 132 4.11 8.01 17.63
N ASP A 133 5.12 8.69 17.07
CA ASP A 133 6.07 9.48 17.85
C ASP A 133 5.56 10.91 18.16
N GLY A 134 4.36 11.26 17.67
CA GLY A 134 3.78 12.60 17.87
C GLY A 134 4.54 13.71 17.14
N THR A 135 5.40 13.37 16.18
CA THR A 135 6.23 14.31 15.41
C THR A 135 5.59 14.73 14.09
N TRP A 136 4.36 14.28 13.83
CA TRP A 136 3.61 14.71 12.67
C TRP A 136 3.35 16.23 12.71
N GLN A 137 3.68 16.90 11.62
CA GLN A 137 3.43 18.33 11.42
C GLN A 137 2.74 18.52 10.08
N ARG A 138 1.72 19.37 10.04
CA ARG A 138 1.13 19.78 8.77
C ARG A 138 2.08 20.76 8.07
N THR A 139 2.66 20.33 6.97
CA THR A 139 3.60 21.14 6.18
C THR A 139 3.12 21.21 4.73
N LYS A 140 3.55 22.24 3.99
CA LYS A 140 3.34 22.29 2.54
C LYS A 140 4.37 21.37 1.88
N PRO A 141 3.98 20.46 0.98
CA PRO A 141 4.93 19.53 0.39
C PRO A 141 5.88 20.28 -0.53
N GLY A 142 7.17 19.94 -0.45
CA GLY A 142 8.18 20.43 -1.40
C GLY A 142 8.01 19.82 -2.79
N PRO A 143 8.77 20.28 -3.80
CA PRO A 143 8.67 19.79 -5.17
C PRO A 143 8.87 18.27 -5.31
N GLU A 144 9.81 17.68 -4.57
CA GLU A 144 10.07 16.23 -4.58
C GLU A 144 8.90 15.43 -4.01
N ALA A 145 8.31 15.92 -2.92
CA ALA A 145 7.15 15.31 -2.29
C ALA A 145 5.91 15.36 -3.19
N GLU A 146 5.71 16.47 -3.91
CA GLU A 146 4.64 16.58 -4.90
C GLU A 146 4.91 15.67 -6.10
N ALA A 147 6.15 15.59 -6.59
CA ALA A 147 6.51 14.67 -7.67
C ALA A 147 6.26 13.21 -7.30
N PHE A 148 6.67 12.79 -6.09
CA PHE A 148 6.37 11.45 -5.57
C PHE A 148 4.88 11.21 -5.45
N ARG A 149 4.12 12.18 -4.92
CA ARG A 149 2.66 12.10 -4.83
C ARG A 149 2.01 11.90 -6.20
N GLN A 150 2.40 12.70 -7.19
CA GLN A 150 1.88 12.56 -8.56
C GLN A 150 2.27 11.21 -9.17
N TRP A 151 3.48 10.73 -8.91
CA TRP A 151 3.92 9.41 -9.32
C TRP A 151 3.13 8.28 -8.64
N VAL A 152 2.77 8.39 -7.36
CA VAL A 152 1.89 7.41 -6.69
C VAL A 152 0.49 7.44 -7.30
N LEU A 153 -0.07 8.62 -7.54
CA LEU A 153 -1.44 8.76 -8.05
C LEU A 153 -1.57 8.39 -9.53
N LYS A 154 -0.48 8.49 -10.30
CA LYS A 154 -0.45 8.10 -11.71
C LYS A 154 0.03 6.65 -11.82
N TYR A 155 -0.86 5.75 -12.27
CA TYR A 155 -0.43 4.42 -12.67
C TYR A 155 0.31 4.49 -14.01
N PRO A 156 1.52 3.92 -14.13
CA PRO A 156 2.25 3.90 -15.40
C PRO A 156 1.50 3.10 -16.46
N ALA A 157 1.53 3.55 -17.71
CA ALA A 157 1.05 2.75 -18.83
C ALA A 157 1.93 1.50 -19.01
N PRO A 158 1.42 0.40 -19.58
CA PRO A 158 2.23 -0.78 -19.88
C PRO A 158 3.47 -0.40 -20.71
N GLY A 159 4.67 -0.72 -20.18
CA GLY A 159 5.96 -0.39 -20.82
C GLY A 159 6.55 0.97 -20.44
N GLU A 160 5.82 1.83 -19.71
CA GLU A 160 6.32 3.09 -19.15
C GLU A 160 6.68 2.92 -17.67
N GLU A 161 7.63 2.02 -17.35
CA GLU A 161 8.16 1.96 -15.99
C GLU A 161 8.96 3.23 -15.68
N ALA A 162 8.26 4.25 -15.16
CA ALA A 162 8.90 5.44 -14.61
C ALA A 162 9.81 5.01 -13.45
N SER A 163 11.06 5.49 -13.47
CA SER A 163 12.00 5.27 -12.37
C SER A 163 11.35 5.69 -11.05
N VAL A 164 11.56 4.89 -10.00
CA VAL A 164 11.03 5.18 -8.67
C VAL A 164 11.66 6.50 -8.20
N PRO A 165 10.88 7.58 -7.97
CA PRO A 165 11.42 8.81 -7.44
C PRO A 165 11.89 8.60 -6.00
N PRO A 166 12.80 9.45 -5.49
CA PRO A 166 13.20 9.43 -4.08
C PRO A 166 11.97 9.43 -3.18
N VAL A 167 11.94 8.53 -2.19
CA VAL A 167 10.86 8.45 -1.22
C VAL A 167 10.96 9.68 -0.30
N PRO A 168 9.99 10.61 -0.33
CA PRO A 168 10.07 11.82 0.46
C PRO A 168 9.82 11.52 1.93
N ASN A 169 10.36 12.36 2.80
CA ASN A 169 10.07 12.28 4.22
C ASN A 169 8.59 12.55 4.52
N ASP A 170 7.93 13.47 3.80
CA ASP A 170 6.49 13.72 3.94
C ASP A 170 5.87 14.24 2.62
N ILE A 171 4.59 13.94 2.38
CA ILE A 171 3.80 14.45 1.24
C ILE A 171 2.52 15.19 1.67
N SER A 172 2.38 15.47 2.97
CA SER A 172 1.20 16.14 3.53
C SER A 172 1.01 17.55 2.93
N LYS A 173 -0.26 17.98 2.89
CA LYS A 173 -0.73 19.37 2.72
C LYS A 173 -1.50 19.76 3.97
#